data_AF-A0A7S2QBV9-F1
#
_entry.id   AF-A0A7S2QBV9-F1
#
_cell.length_a   1.000
_cell.length_b   1.000
_cell.length_c   1.000
_cell.angle_alpha   90.00
_cell.angle_beta   90.00
_cell.angle_gamma   90.00
#
_symmetry.space_group_name_H-M   'P 1'
#
loop_
_entity.id
_entity.type
_entity.pdbx_description
1 polymer ?
#
loop_
_entity_poly.entity_id
_entity_poly.type
_entity_poly.pdbx_seq_one_letter_code
_entity_poly.pdbx_strand_id
1 'polypeptide(L)'
;WVPNSYFADFAVANWNTRPRKMLQFDFAISHLTPVPVCSKFQESVAYIVKNHPDVDQDMYTKAVFRQLSDGLRFLMICYNRAGTSKKKVQQDILYRIMGVARELCVHVVHNLVSCYYHKEEVPRGEMFNESTSGLRALRAEGGVQFPADVLPPPLSCSARSGDNQRWFAPTGLLIVDVKRVTLFRSVETGRDCSDEQGVPFGRPFKIAIGFGAAAPCTEETGRASSATKWTRTAYMQVANKPQEVERELVYYEKIGFDLSGVMPDLSEKLHLTLVQFGKGLSTWDFTTRAHVASASCKVQDMVVDPHPKPVELLAEDNSVIGFVHVDIFVPEG
;
A
#
# COMPACT_ATOMS: atom_id res chain seq x y z
N TRP A 1 -15.19 -40.49 31.72
CA TRP A 1 -16.29 -41.45 31.47
C TRP A 1 -17.48 -40.67 30.96
N VAL A 2 -18.04 -41.06 29.81
CA VAL A 2 -19.24 -40.44 29.25
C VAL A 2 -20.43 -41.34 29.60
N PRO A 3 -21.50 -40.84 30.24
CA PRO A 3 -22.67 -41.64 30.57
C PRO A 3 -23.38 -42.19 29.33
N ASN A 4 -23.87 -43.43 29.40
CA ASN A 4 -24.57 -44.06 28.26
C ASN A 4 -25.86 -43.32 27.86
N SER A 5 -26.51 -42.62 28.80
CA SER A 5 -27.66 -41.76 28.51
C SER A 5 -27.33 -40.70 27.44
N TYR A 6 -26.10 -40.20 27.41
CA TYR A 6 -25.66 -39.23 26.41
C TYR A 6 -25.67 -39.80 24.98
N PHE A 7 -25.41 -41.10 24.81
CA PHE A 7 -25.44 -41.72 23.48
C PHE A 7 -26.87 -42.03 23.00
N ALA A 8 -27.85 -42.03 23.91
CA ALA A 8 -29.26 -42.16 23.55
C ALA A 8 -29.84 -40.82 23.06
N ASP A 9 -29.40 -39.71 23.66
CA ASP A 9 -29.95 -38.37 23.37
C ASP A 9 -29.24 -37.64 22.22
N PHE A 10 -27.97 -37.98 21.94
CA PHE A 10 -27.14 -37.26 20.96
C PHE A 10 -26.70 -38.13 19.79
N ALA A 11 -26.70 -37.55 18.58
CA ALA A 11 -26.18 -38.21 17.39
C ALA A 11 -24.66 -38.44 17.49
N VAL A 12 -24.24 -39.71 17.50
CA VAL A 12 -22.82 -40.08 17.59
C VAL A 12 -22.25 -40.31 16.20
N ALA A 13 -21.28 -39.49 15.80
CA ALA A 13 -20.54 -39.68 14.56
C ALA A 13 -19.31 -40.57 14.78
N ASN A 14 -19.34 -41.81 14.27
CA ASN A 14 -18.16 -42.66 14.22
C ASN A 14 -17.31 -42.31 12.99
N TRP A 15 -16.25 -41.52 13.19
CA TRP A 15 -15.36 -41.14 12.10
C TRP A 15 -14.49 -42.29 11.62
N ASN A 16 -14.24 -43.33 12.42
CA ASN A 16 -13.34 -44.43 12.04
C ASN A 16 -13.92 -45.32 10.93
N THR A 17 -15.25 -45.42 10.82
CA THR A 17 -15.91 -46.23 9.79
C THR A 17 -15.91 -45.59 8.41
N ARG A 18 -15.56 -44.29 8.29
CA ARG A 18 -15.51 -43.60 7.00
C ARG A 18 -14.14 -43.81 6.34
N PRO A 19 -14.01 -44.62 5.27
CA PRO A 19 -12.71 -44.90 4.65
C PRO A 19 -12.12 -43.66 3.95
N ARG A 20 -12.97 -42.70 3.58
CA ARG A 20 -12.62 -41.46 2.86
C ARG A 20 -12.90 -40.26 3.75
N LYS A 21 -12.00 -39.30 3.75
CA LYS A 21 -12.10 -38.05 4.52
C LYS A 21 -12.13 -36.87 3.56
N MET A 22 -12.99 -35.91 3.87
CA MET A 22 -13.01 -34.64 3.15
C MET A 22 -11.76 -33.84 3.47
N LEU A 23 -11.14 -33.33 2.41
CA LEU A 23 -10.09 -32.33 2.42
C LEU A 23 -10.71 -31.03 1.91
N GLN A 24 -10.66 -29.99 2.74
CA GLN A 24 -11.15 -28.66 2.38
C GLN A 24 -10.03 -27.66 2.62
N PHE A 25 -9.75 -26.86 1.60
CA PHE A 25 -8.79 -25.78 1.65
C PHE A 25 -9.49 -24.50 1.22
N ASP A 26 -9.30 -23.46 2.02
CA ASP A 26 -9.72 -22.10 1.74
C ASP A 26 -8.45 -21.25 1.80
N PHE A 27 -8.05 -20.71 0.66
CA PHE A 27 -6.87 -19.84 0.56
C PHE A 27 -7.21 -18.62 -0.29
N ALA A 28 -6.60 -17.50 0.06
CA ALA A 28 -6.72 -16.26 -0.69
C ALA A 28 -5.44 -16.00 -1.48
N ILE A 29 -5.60 -15.45 -2.68
CA ILE A 29 -4.48 -14.86 -3.43
C ILE A 29 -4.64 -13.34 -3.49
N SER A 30 -3.53 -12.64 -3.67
CA SER A 30 -3.50 -11.18 -3.74
C SER A 30 -4.45 -10.64 -4.80
N HIS A 31 -5.17 -9.57 -4.49
CA HIS A 31 -6.01 -8.81 -5.42
C HIS A 31 -5.19 -8.13 -6.54
N LEU A 32 -3.88 -8.00 -6.35
CA LEU A 32 -2.96 -7.47 -7.36
C LEU A 32 -2.63 -8.49 -8.46
N THR A 33 -3.04 -9.76 -8.29
CA THR A 33 -2.78 -10.81 -9.28
C THR A 33 -3.60 -10.54 -10.55
N PRO A 34 -2.99 -10.47 -11.75
CA PRO A 34 -3.74 -10.25 -12.99
C PRO A 34 -4.77 -11.36 -13.25
N VAL A 35 -5.95 -11.00 -13.74
CA VAL A 35 -7.07 -11.93 -14.00
C VAL A 35 -6.66 -13.15 -14.86
N PRO A 36 -5.88 -13.02 -15.95
CA PRO A 36 -5.44 -14.18 -16.73
C PRO A 36 -4.57 -15.16 -15.93
N VAL A 37 -3.75 -14.64 -15.01
CA VAL A 37 -2.90 -15.45 -14.13
C VAL A 37 -3.75 -16.17 -13.09
N CYS A 38 -4.80 -15.52 -12.56
CA CYS A 38 -5.76 -16.14 -11.66
C CYS A 38 -6.49 -17.32 -12.32
N SER A 39 -6.91 -17.19 -13.59
CA SER A 39 -7.54 -18.30 -14.34
C SER A 39 -6.59 -19.49 -14.48
N LYS A 40 -5.35 -19.23 -14.93
CA LYS A 40 -4.31 -20.26 -15.08
C LYS A 40 -3.98 -20.93 -13.75
N PHE A 41 -3.92 -20.17 -12.67
CA PHE A 41 -3.70 -20.70 -11.33
C PHE A 41 -4.84 -21.62 -10.90
N GLN A 42 -6.10 -21.21 -11.10
CA GLN A 42 -7.27 -22.06 -10.82
C GLN A 42 -7.24 -23.36 -11.63
N GLU A 43 -6.97 -23.29 -12.93
CA GLU A 43 -6.87 -24.44 -13.82
C GLU A 43 -5.75 -25.39 -13.38
N SER A 44 -4.60 -24.86 -12.97
CA SER A 44 -3.46 -25.64 -12.48
C SER A 44 -3.76 -26.34 -11.15
N VAL A 45 -4.46 -25.67 -10.23
CA VAL A 45 -4.91 -26.30 -8.97
C VAL A 45 -5.94 -27.39 -9.25
N ALA A 46 -6.90 -27.13 -10.14
CA ALA A 46 -7.88 -28.14 -10.56
C ALA A 46 -7.19 -29.35 -11.21
N TYR A 47 -6.15 -29.12 -12.02
CA TYR A 47 -5.33 -30.16 -12.63
C TYR A 47 -4.58 -30.98 -11.57
N ILE A 48 -3.99 -30.35 -10.54
CA ILE A 48 -3.34 -31.07 -9.43
C ILE A 48 -4.33 -32.04 -8.77
N VAL A 49 -5.53 -31.56 -8.41
CA VAL A 49 -6.53 -32.40 -7.72
C VAL A 49 -7.00 -33.55 -8.61
N LYS A 50 -7.27 -33.27 -9.89
CA LYS A 50 -7.77 -34.25 -10.86
C LYS A 50 -6.78 -35.38 -11.15
N ASN A 51 -5.47 -35.09 -11.07
CA ASN A 51 -4.40 -36.04 -11.38
C ASN A 51 -3.67 -36.56 -10.14
N HIS A 52 -4.11 -36.20 -8.92
CA HIS A 52 -3.45 -36.65 -7.70
C HIS A 52 -3.75 -38.14 -7.43
N PRO A 53 -2.73 -39.01 -7.26
CA PRO A 53 -2.93 -40.46 -7.15
C PRO A 53 -3.71 -40.87 -5.90
N ASP A 54 -3.55 -40.12 -4.81
CA ASP A 54 -4.23 -40.39 -3.53
C ASP A 54 -5.58 -39.65 -3.37
N VAL A 55 -6.06 -38.95 -4.40
CA VAL A 55 -7.40 -38.34 -4.40
C VAL A 55 -8.38 -39.32 -5.06
N ASP A 56 -9.53 -39.47 -4.43
CA ASP A 56 -10.64 -40.28 -4.96
C ASP A 56 -11.45 -39.45 -5.95
N GLN A 57 -11.32 -39.76 -7.24
CA GLN A 57 -11.98 -39.03 -8.33
C GLN A 57 -13.47 -39.42 -8.50
N ASP A 58 -13.91 -40.52 -7.88
CA ASP A 58 -15.32 -40.92 -7.90
C ASP A 58 -16.16 -40.12 -6.89
N MET A 59 -15.48 -39.45 -5.95
CA MET A 59 -16.08 -38.57 -4.95
C MET A 59 -16.16 -37.13 -5.45
N TYR A 60 -16.86 -36.29 -4.70
CA TYR A 60 -16.98 -34.87 -5.02
C TYR A 60 -15.61 -34.16 -5.02
N THR A 61 -15.24 -33.61 -6.17
CA THR A 61 -14.06 -32.75 -6.35
C THR A 61 -14.48 -31.39 -6.87
N LYS A 62 -13.99 -30.31 -6.25
CA LYS A 62 -14.23 -28.93 -6.66
C LYS A 62 -13.00 -28.10 -6.39
N ALA A 63 -12.56 -27.30 -7.36
CA ALA A 63 -11.49 -26.33 -7.21
C ALA A 63 -11.90 -25.07 -7.99
N VAL A 64 -12.43 -24.07 -7.28
CA VAL A 64 -12.99 -22.87 -7.92
C VAL A 64 -12.71 -21.62 -7.11
N PHE A 65 -12.69 -20.49 -7.80
CA PHE A 65 -12.92 -19.19 -7.18
C PHE A 65 -14.30 -19.17 -6.50
N ARG A 66 -14.33 -18.75 -5.23
CA ARG A 66 -15.55 -18.75 -4.42
C ARG A 66 -16.14 -17.35 -4.30
N GLN A 67 -15.32 -16.37 -3.89
CA GLN A 67 -15.77 -15.02 -3.58
C GLN A 67 -14.60 -14.03 -3.55
N LEU A 68 -14.91 -12.76 -3.81
CA LEU A 68 -14.02 -11.62 -3.59
C LEU A 68 -14.17 -11.18 -2.13
N SER A 69 -13.07 -11.13 -1.36
CA SER A 69 -13.04 -10.66 0.03
C SER A 69 -11.69 -10.00 0.33
N ASP A 70 -11.00 -10.35 1.44
CA ASP A 70 -9.62 -9.92 1.79
C ASP A 70 -8.56 -10.52 0.82
N GLY A 71 -8.83 -10.45 -0.48
CA GLY A 71 -8.18 -11.20 -1.56
C GLY A 71 -9.19 -11.99 -2.41
N LEU A 72 -8.67 -12.69 -3.42
CA LEU A 72 -9.43 -13.59 -4.26
C LEU A 72 -9.47 -14.97 -3.58
N ARG A 73 -10.61 -15.38 -3.00
CA ARG A 73 -10.72 -16.66 -2.27
C ARG A 73 -10.98 -17.82 -3.20
N PHE A 74 -10.18 -18.86 -3.04
CA PHE A 74 -10.30 -20.13 -3.73
C PHE A 74 -10.73 -21.21 -2.74
N LEU A 75 -11.77 -21.96 -3.12
CA LEU A 75 -12.24 -23.12 -2.39
C LEU A 75 -11.85 -24.38 -3.15
N MET A 76 -11.12 -25.26 -2.47
CA MET A 76 -10.81 -26.58 -2.96
C MET A 76 -11.36 -27.64 -2.02
N ILE A 77 -12.17 -28.54 -2.56
CA ILE A 77 -12.76 -29.69 -1.86
C ILE A 77 -12.41 -30.94 -2.65
N CYS A 78 -11.88 -31.95 -1.97
CA CYS A 78 -11.69 -33.29 -2.52
C CYS A 78 -11.74 -34.33 -1.39
N TYR A 79 -11.74 -35.61 -1.76
CA TYR A 79 -11.68 -36.71 -0.80
C TYR A 79 -10.42 -37.53 -1.04
N ASN A 80 -9.77 -37.96 0.04
CA ASN A 80 -8.65 -38.89 -0.10
C ASN A 80 -9.17 -40.31 -0.42
N ARG A 81 -8.37 -41.07 -1.17
CA ARG A 81 -8.62 -42.48 -1.47
C ARG A 81 -8.60 -43.31 -0.19
N ALA A 82 -9.46 -44.34 -0.14
CA ALA A 82 -9.50 -45.27 0.98
C ALA A 82 -8.10 -45.86 1.28
N GLY A 83 -7.73 -45.94 2.57
CA GLY A 83 -6.43 -46.46 3.02
C GLY A 83 -5.28 -45.45 2.99
N THR A 84 -5.46 -44.26 2.42
CA THR A 84 -4.43 -43.21 2.44
C THR A 84 -4.54 -42.33 3.70
N SER A 85 -3.42 -41.77 4.13
CA SER A 85 -3.40 -40.84 5.27
C SER A 85 -3.87 -39.44 4.84
N LYS A 86 -4.99 -38.98 5.42
CA LYS A 86 -5.53 -37.62 5.20
C LYS A 86 -4.45 -36.55 5.30
N LYS A 87 -3.63 -36.59 6.36
CA LYS A 87 -2.59 -35.59 6.63
C LYS A 87 -1.51 -35.56 5.54
N LYS A 88 -1.11 -36.74 5.03
CA LYS A 88 -0.11 -36.85 3.97
C LYS A 88 -0.62 -36.27 2.65
N VAL A 89 -1.84 -36.65 2.25
CA VAL A 89 -2.48 -36.12 1.03
C VAL A 89 -2.70 -34.61 1.15
N GLN A 90 -3.10 -34.14 2.32
CA GLN A 90 -3.29 -32.71 2.58
C GLN A 90 -1.99 -31.92 2.41
N GLN A 91 -0.88 -32.44 2.94
CA GLN A 91 0.44 -31.81 2.83
C GLN A 91 0.96 -31.80 1.39
N ASP A 92 0.89 -32.93 0.68
CA ASP A 92 1.37 -33.00 -0.71
C ASP A 92 0.61 -32.03 -1.63
N ILE A 93 -0.72 -32.02 -1.55
CA ILE A 93 -1.54 -31.07 -2.32
C ILE A 93 -1.17 -29.63 -1.99
N LEU A 94 -1.01 -29.29 -0.70
CA LEU A 94 -0.64 -27.93 -0.29
C LEU A 94 0.72 -27.52 -0.86
N TYR A 95 1.73 -28.38 -0.80
CA TYR A 95 3.05 -28.09 -1.36
C TYR A 95 2.99 -27.88 -2.87
N ARG A 96 2.20 -28.67 -3.60
CA ARG A 96 2.00 -28.50 -5.05
C ARG A 96 1.29 -27.19 -5.39
N ILE A 97 0.25 -26.82 -4.65
CA ILE A 97 -0.43 -25.52 -4.81
C ILE A 97 0.56 -24.37 -4.59
N MET A 98 1.38 -24.44 -3.54
CA MET A 98 2.42 -23.44 -3.27
C MET A 98 3.49 -23.40 -4.36
N GLY A 99 3.85 -24.55 -4.94
CA GLY A 99 4.76 -24.65 -6.09
C GLY A 99 4.21 -23.90 -7.31
N VAL A 100 2.97 -24.18 -7.69
CA VAL A 100 2.28 -23.49 -8.80
C VAL A 100 2.13 -22.00 -8.53
N ALA A 101 1.81 -21.61 -7.30
CA ALA A 101 1.70 -20.20 -6.92
C ALA A 101 3.03 -19.46 -7.16
N ARG A 102 4.17 -20.08 -6.78
CA ARG A 102 5.50 -19.49 -7.02
C ARG A 102 5.84 -19.40 -8.50
N GLU A 103 5.54 -20.45 -9.28
CA GLU A 103 5.80 -20.49 -10.72
C GLU A 103 5.03 -19.41 -11.49
N LEU A 104 3.78 -19.16 -11.10
CA LEU A 104 2.93 -18.13 -11.69
C LEU A 104 3.09 -16.74 -11.05
N CYS A 105 4.06 -16.57 -10.14
CA CYS A 105 4.28 -15.34 -9.37
C CYS A 105 3.01 -14.85 -8.63
N VAL A 106 2.17 -15.79 -8.16
CA VAL A 106 0.97 -15.51 -7.39
C VAL A 106 1.30 -15.49 -5.91
N HIS A 107 0.98 -14.38 -5.25
CA HIS A 107 1.13 -14.27 -3.79
C HIS A 107 -0.09 -14.85 -3.09
N VAL A 108 0.11 -15.97 -2.39
CA VAL A 108 -0.89 -16.53 -1.46
C VAL A 108 -0.87 -15.68 -0.19
N VAL A 109 -1.99 -15.05 0.11
CA VAL A 109 -2.14 -14.11 1.22
C VAL A 109 -2.92 -14.74 2.36
N HIS A 110 -2.51 -14.45 3.58
CA HIS A 110 -3.23 -14.81 4.79
C HIS A 110 -3.62 -13.49 5.48
N ASN A 111 -4.91 -13.26 5.70
CA ASN A 111 -5.46 -12.08 6.39
C ASN A 111 -4.80 -10.76 5.94
N LEU A 112 -5.21 -10.23 4.78
CA LEU A 112 -4.82 -8.89 4.38
C LEU A 112 -5.48 -7.87 5.30
N VAL A 113 -4.70 -7.26 6.18
CA VAL A 113 -5.14 -6.12 6.98
C VAL A 113 -4.50 -4.86 6.40
N SER A 114 -5.31 -3.95 5.90
CA SER A 114 -4.87 -2.59 5.57
C SER A 114 -4.91 -1.74 6.84
N CYS A 115 -3.74 -1.44 7.42
CA CYS A 115 -3.64 -0.50 8.53
C CYS A 115 -3.52 0.92 7.97
N TYR A 116 -4.56 1.73 8.18
CA TYR A 116 -4.48 3.17 7.93
C TYR A 116 -3.95 3.83 9.20
N TYR A 117 -2.68 4.24 9.17
CA TYR A 117 -2.12 5.07 10.22
C TYR A 117 -2.62 6.50 10.02
N HIS A 118 -3.72 6.84 10.69
CA HIS A 118 -4.07 8.24 10.87
C HIS A 118 -3.15 8.79 11.96
N LYS A 119 -2.21 9.65 11.58
CA LYS A 119 -1.47 10.44 12.55
C LYS A 119 -2.43 11.49 13.06
N GLU A 120 -3.09 11.19 14.19
CA GLU A 120 -3.80 12.21 14.94
C GLU A 120 -2.75 13.26 15.30
N GLU A 121 -2.84 14.43 14.67
CA GLU A 121 -2.09 15.60 15.10
C GLU A 121 -2.65 15.97 16.46
N VAL A 122 -2.08 15.38 17.52
CA VAL A 122 -2.28 15.92 18.86
C VAL A 122 -1.77 17.35 18.77
N PRO A 123 -2.64 18.37 18.87
CA PRO A 123 -2.21 19.76 18.73
C PRO A 123 -1.16 19.99 19.80
N ARG A 124 0.11 20.07 19.38
CA ARG A 124 1.23 20.50 20.22
C ARG A 124 1.16 22.02 20.28
N GLY A 125 0.15 22.54 20.97
CA GLY A 125 -0.08 23.97 21.09
C GLY A 125 -1.31 24.30 21.92
N GLU A 126 -1.05 24.84 23.11
CA GLU A 126 -1.92 25.76 23.88
C GLU A 126 -3.13 25.23 24.68
N MET A 127 -3.48 23.95 24.65
CA MET A 127 -4.52 23.41 25.56
C MET A 127 -3.98 22.86 26.90
N PHE A 128 -2.66 22.94 27.14
CA PHE A 128 -2.06 22.70 28.46
C PHE A 128 -1.82 24.02 29.20
N ASN A 129 -2.86 24.85 29.33
CA ASN A 129 -2.95 25.73 30.49
C ASN A 129 -3.65 24.92 31.59
N GLU A 130 -2.98 24.74 32.73
CA GLU A 130 -3.32 23.85 33.85
C GLU A 130 -4.63 24.18 34.60
N SER A 131 -5.64 24.77 33.95
CA SER A 131 -6.81 25.33 34.65
C SER A 131 -8.10 24.52 34.54
N THR A 132 -8.19 23.48 33.71
CA THR A 132 -9.43 22.68 33.57
C THR A 132 -9.41 21.45 34.47
N SER A 133 -9.96 21.64 35.67
CA SER A 133 -10.25 20.63 36.71
C SER A 133 -10.93 19.33 36.22
N GLY A 134 -11.52 19.33 35.02
CA GLY A 134 -12.23 18.16 34.45
C GLY A 134 -11.33 16.98 34.06
N LEU A 135 -10.06 17.20 33.66
CA LEU A 135 -9.18 16.10 33.25
C LEU A 135 -8.62 15.28 34.42
N ARG A 136 -8.59 15.84 35.65
CA ARG A 136 -8.29 15.04 36.85
C ARG A 136 -9.40 14.05 37.18
N ALA A 137 -10.66 14.41 36.93
CA ALA A 137 -11.80 13.53 37.17
C ALA A 137 -11.79 12.32 36.21
N LEU A 138 -11.51 12.55 34.92
CA LEU A 138 -11.40 11.47 33.92
C LEU A 138 -10.23 10.49 34.19
N ARG A 139 -9.15 10.95 34.82
CA ARG A 139 -8.04 10.07 35.24
C ARG A 139 -8.38 9.21 36.45
N ALA A 140 -9.33 9.64 37.28
CA ALA A 140 -9.76 8.92 38.48
C ALA A 140 -10.72 7.76 38.16
N GLU A 141 -11.37 7.76 36.99
CA GLU A 141 -12.48 6.82 36.71
C GLU A 141 -12.15 5.63 35.80
N GLY A 142 -10.93 5.47 35.26
CA GLY A 142 -10.65 4.23 34.50
C GLY A 142 -9.44 4.14 33.59
N GLY A 143 -8.38 4.94 33.79
CA GLY A 143 -7.14 4.74 33.03
C GLY A 143 -6.33 3.55 33.55
N VAL A 144 -6.00 2.58 32.69
CA VAL A 144 -5.07 1.48 33.03
C VAL A 144 -3.73 2.08 33.43
N GLN A 145 -3.37 1.96 34.72
CA GLN A 145 -2.04 2.32 35.21
C GLN A 145 -1.06 1.26 34.74
N PHE A 146 -0.21 1.61 33.78
CA PHE A 146 0.98 0.82 33.51
C PHE A 146 1.95 1.00 34.68
N PRO A 147 2.53 -0.09 35.23
CA PRO A 147 3.58 0.02 36.24
C PRO A 147 4.71 0.87 35.68
N ALA A 148 5.23 1.82 36.48
CA ALA A 148 6.27 2.76 36.07
C ALA A 148 7.53 2.06 35.51
N ASP A 149 7.71 0.79 35.83
CA ASP A 149 8.86 -0.03 35.48
C ASP A 149 8.75 -0.72 34.10
N VAL A 150 7.59 -0.66 33.43
CA VAL A 150 7.35 -1.31 32.12
C VAL A 150 7.56 -0.37 30.94
N LEU A 151 7.58 0.94 31.19
CA LEU A 151 7.86 1.94 30.16
C LEU A 151 9.35 2.28 30.19
N PRO A 152 10.05 2.28 29.03
CA PRO A 152 11.42 2.76 28.98
C PRO A 152 11.47 4.19 29.55
N PRO A 153 12.54 4.54 30.31
CA PRO A 153 12.65 5.85 30.92
C PRO A 153 12.48 6.92 29.83
N PRO A 154 11.66 7.96 30.08
CA PRO A 154 11.51 9.05 29.13
C PRO A 154 12.90 9.61 28.84
N LEU A 155 13.25 9.65 27.55
CA LEU A 155 14.51 10.24 27.08
C LEU A 155 14.71 11.60 27.77
N SER A 156 15.89 11.80 28.37
CA SER A 156 16.19 12.99 29.16
C SER A 156 15.92 14.26 28.36
N CYS A 157 15.39 15.31 29.02
CA CYS A 157 15.09 16.59 28.36
C CYS A 157 16.31 17.24 27.68
N SER A 158 17.53 16.88 28.06
CA SER A 158 18.77 17.27 27.38
C SER A 158 18.97 16.63 26.00
N ALA A 159 18.29 15.51 25.70
CA ALA A 159 18.24 14.93 24.35
C ALA A 159 17.13 15.54 23.47
N ARG A 160 16.31 16.44 24.02
CA ARG A 160 15.20 17.10 23.30
C ARG A 160 15.50 18.54 22.85
N SER A 161 16.56 19.17 23.36
CA SER A 161 16.88 20.58 23.03
C SER A 161 18.05 20.75 22.07
N GLY A 162 18.49 19.69 21.41
CA GLY A 162 19.29 19.80 20.19
C GLY A 162 18.42 19.37 19.02
N ASP A 163 18.28 20.24 18.02
CA ASP A 163 17.68 20.05 16.68
C ASP A 163 18.27 18.88 15.86
N ASN A 164 18.83 17.87 16.52
CA ASN A 164 19.60 16.77 15.95
C ASN A 164 18.91 15.40 16.09
N GLN A 165 17.57 15.35 16.17
CA GLN A 165 16.90 14.27 15.43
C GLN A 165 17.03 14.59 13.93
N ARG A 166 18.28 14.64 13.46
CA ARG A 166 18.61 14.62 12.04
C ARG A 166 17.89 13.40 11.49
N TRP A 167 17.05 13.66 10.53
CA TRP A 167 16.20 12.68 9.92
C TRP A 167 17.10 11.82 9.02
N PHE A 168 17.69 10.79 9.61
CA PHE A 168 18.72 10.01 8.95
C PHE A 168 18.09 9.09 7.90
N ALA A 169 18.52 9.26 6.65
CA ALA A 169 18.36 8.21 5.66
C ALA A 169 19.42 7.11 5.91
N PRO A 170 19.13 5.83 5.66
CA PRO A 170 20.13 4.77 5.76
C PRO A 170 21.33 5.09 4.86
N THR A 171 22.54 4.68 5.28
CA THR A 171 23.77 4.90 4.53
C THR A 171 23.62 4.46 3.06
N GLY A 172 23.98 5.35 2.13
CA GLY A 172 23.86 5.09 0.70
C GLY A 172 22.45 5.20 0.13
N LEU A 173 21.46 5.72 0.86
CA LEU A 173 20.12 5.98 0.33
C LEU A 173 19.74 7.46 0.47
N LEU A 174 19.32 8.10 -0.62
CA LEU A 174 18.62 9.39 -0.58
C LEU A 174 17.12 9.14 -0.42
N ILE A 175 16.48 9.65 0.62
CA ILE A 175 15.02 9.51 0.77
C ILE A 175 14.35 10.85 0.45
N VAL A 176 13.43 10.82 -0.50
CA VAL A 176 12.57 11.95 -0.87
C VAL A 176 11.17 11.67 -0.31
N ASP A 177 10.69 12.50 0.61
CA ASP A 177 9.34 12.40 1.18
C ASP A 177 8.40 13.42 0.55
N VAL A 178 7.50 12.93 -0.28
CA VAL A 178 6.47 13.74 -0.93
C VAL A 178 5.24 13.74 -0.03
N LYS A 179 4.98 14.87 0.62
CA LYS A 179 3.82 15.00 1.53
C LYS A 179 2.55 15.27 0.76
N ARG A 180 2.55 16.33 -0.05
CA ARG A 180 1.36 16.79 -0.77
C ARG A 180 1.69 17.68 -1.96
N VAL A 181 0.71 17.88 -2.82
CA VAL A 181 0.71 18.89 -3.88
C VAL A 181 -0.49 19.80 -3.70
N THR A 182 -0.25 21.11 -3.65
CA THR A 182 -1.29 22.14 -3.60
C THR A 182 -1.39 22.80 -4.98
N LEU A 183 -2.59 22.86 -5.55
CA LEU A 183 -2.85 23.45 -6.87
C LEU A 183 -3.78 24.66 -6.72
N PHE A 184 -3.38 25.79 -7.30
CA PHE A 184 -4.14 27.06 -7.24
C PHE A 184 -5.10 27.23 -8.40
N ARG A 185 -4.74 26.70 -9.56
CA ARG A 185 -5.57 26.76 -10.75
C ARG A 185 -6.30 25.44 -10.93
N SER A 186 -7.53 25.54 -11.40
CA SER A 186 -8.16 24.39 -12.05
C SER A 186 -7.21 23.98 -13.17
N VAL A 187 -6.67 22.76 -13.10
CA VAL A 187 -5.87 22.19 -14.19
C VAL A 187 -6.84 21.89 -15.33
N GLU A 188 -7.28 22.94 -16.01
CA GLU A 188 -8.02 22.85 -17.25
C GLU A 188 -6.98 22.59 -18.32
N THR A 189 -6.72 21.31 -18.59
CA THR A 189 -5.85 20.91 -19.70
C THR A 189 -6.54 21.25 -21.03
N GLY A 190 -6.60 22.54 -21.39
CA GLY A 190 -6.82 23.09 -22.74
C GLY A 190 -7.95 22.54 -23.62
N ARG A 191 -8.89 21.73 -23.10
CA ARG A 191 -10.09 21.26 -23.80
C ARG A 191 -11.20 21.06 -22.79
N ASP A 192 -12.17 21.95 -22.87
CA ASP A 192 -13.43 21.91 -22.15
C ASP A 192 -14.10 20.54 -22.31
N CYS A 193 -14.10 19.77 -21.24
CA CYS A 193 -15.03 18.67 -21.03
C CYS A 193 -15.60 18.88 -19.64
N SER A 194 -16.49 19.86 -19.53
CA SER A 194 -17.49 19.86 -18.48
C SER A 194 -18.39 18.65 -18.72
N ASP A 195 -18.25 17.60 -17.92
CA ASP A 195 -19.39 16.74 -17.67
C ASP A 195 -20.48 17.64 -17.07
N GLU A 196 -21.71 17.59 -17.58
CA GLU A 196 -22.85 18.45 -17.18
C GLU A 196 -23.20 18.39 -15.68
N GLN A 197 -22.48 17.60 -14.89
CA GLN A 197 -22.60 17.48 -13.44
C GLN A 197 -21.50 18.22 -12.67
N GLY A 198 -20.67 19.02 -13.34
CA GLY A 198 -19.93 20.12 -12.69
C GLY A 198 -18.85 19.71 -11.70
N VAL A 199 -18.32 18.48 -11.74
CA VAL A 199 -17.10 18.18 -11.00
C VAL A 199 -16.19 17.15 -11.64
N PRO A 200 -14.95 17.52 -12.07
CA PRO A 200 -13.93 16.58 -12.53
C PRO A 200 -13.24 15.90 -11.34
N PHE A 201 -14.01 15.34 -10.41
CA PHE A 201 -13.49 14.54 -9.31
C PHE A 201 -13.28 13.10 -9.78
N GLY A 202 -12.08 12.57 -9.56
CA GLY A 202 -11.84 11.13 -9.72
C GLY A 202 -10.68 10.75 -10.63
N ARG A 203 -10.02 11.71 -11.29
CA ARG A 203 -8.82 11.36 -12.07
C ARG A 203 -7.63 11.10 -11.14
N PRO A 204 -6.94 9.97 -11.30
CA PRO A 204 -5.75 9.65 -10.53
C PRO A 204 -4.54 10.48 -10.97
N PHE A 205 -3.77 10.97 -10.00
CA PHE A 205 -2.50 11.67 -10.20
C PHE A 205 -1.34 10.86 -9.59
N LYS A 206 -0.16 10.97 -10.20
CA LYS A 206 1.11 10.51 -9.62
C LYS A 206 2.20 11.54 -9.87
N ILE A 207 3.27 11.47 -9.10
CA ILE A 207 4.49 12.25 -9.30
C ILE A 207 5.60 11.29 -9.73
N ALA A 208 6.19 11.57 -10.89
CA ALA A 208 7.47 11.00 -11.29
C ALA A 208 8.60 11.82 -10.66
N ILE A 209 9.53 11.15 -10.00
CA ILE A 209 10.68 11.73 -9.35
C ILE A 209 11.93 11.20 -10.03
N GLY A 210 12.63 12.06 -10.75
CA GLY A 210 13.94 11.80 -11.33
C GLY A 210 15.04 12.44 -10.49
N PHE A 211 16.17 11.75 -10.34
CA PHE A 211 17.36 12.28 -9.68
C PHE A 211 18.51 12.37 -10.69
N GLY A 212 19.20 13.51 -10.73
CA GLY A 212 20.33 13.76 -11.64
C GLY A 212 19.91 14.23 -13.04
N ALA A 213 20.70 13.90 -14.07
CA ALA A 213 20.45 14.31 -15.46
C ALA A 213 19.22 13.65 -16.12
N ALA A 214 18.57 12.71 -15.43
CA ALA A 214 17.37 12.03 -15.90
C ALA A 214 16.15 12.96 -15.75
N ALA A 215 15.88 13.77 -16.77
CA ALA A 215 14.62 14.48 -16.86
C ALA A 215 13.48 13.45 -17.08
N PRO A 216 12.48 13.37 -16.18
CA PRO A 216 11.43 12.33 -16.20
C PRO A 216 10.55 12.30 -17.47
N CYS A 217 10.61 13.35 -18.32
CA CYS A 217 9.77 13.46 -19.52
C CYS A 217 10.37 12.92 -20.82
N THR A 218 11.60 12.36 -20.81
CA THR A 218 12.23 11.80 -22.04
C THR A 218 12.03 10.29 -22.24
N GLU A 219 11.13 9.66 -21.48
CA GLU A 219 10.80 8.23 -21.60
C GLU A 219 9.78 7.91 -22.73
N GLU A 220 9.89 8.54 -23.91
CA GLU A 220 9.04 8.20 -25.06
C GLU A 220 9.27 6.76 -25.59
N THR A 221 10.32 6.06 -25.14
CA THR A 221 10.69 4.74 -25.65
C THR A 221 10.44 3.56 -24.69
N GLY A 222 9.63 3.72 -23.65
CA GLY A 222 9.12 2.59 -22.83
C GLY A 222 10.18 1.82 -22.01
N ARG A 223 11.41 2.30 -21.94
CA ARG A 223 12.41 1.84 -20.97
C ARG A 223 12.39 2.79 -19.79
N ALA A 224 11.79 2.35 -18.70
CA ALA A 224 11.90 3.04 -17.42
C ALA A 224 13.39 3.18 -17.10
N SER A 225 13.89 4.41 -17.07
CA SER A 225 15.20 4.68 -16.51
C SER A 225 15.18 4.23 -15.05
N SER A 226 16.16 3.46 -14.61
CA SER A 226 16.29 3.05 -13.20
C SER A 226 16.35 4.25 -12.23
N ALA A 227 16.55 5.47 -12.77
CA ALA A 227 16.62 6.72 -12.02
C ALA A 227 15.26 7.40 -11.80
N THR A 228 14.17 6.97 -12.46
CA THR A 228 12.83 7.54 -12.24
C THR A 228 12.02 6.66 -11.30
N LYS A 229 11.53 7.23 -10.20
CA LYS A 229 10.62 6.57 -9.25
C LYS A 229 9.27 7.26 -9.24
N TRP A 230 8.22 6.52 -8.93
CA TRP A 230 6.85 7.02 -8.97
C TRP A 230 6.21 6.98 -7.60
N THR A 231 5.43 8.00 -7.26
CA THR A 231 4.53 7.93 -6.11
C THR A 231 3.32 7.04 -6.37
N ARG A 232 2.63 6.66 -5.29
CA ARG A 232 1.29 6.09 -5.29
C ARG A 232 0.30 7.05 -5.94
N THR A 233 -0.81 6.50 -6.35
CA THR A 233 -1.92 7.28 -6.90
C THR A 233 -2.54 8.17 -5.81
N ALA A 234 -2.68 9.46 -6.07
CA ALA A 234 -3.48 10.39 -5.28
C ALA A 234 -4.68 10.89 -6.08
N TYR A 235 -5.73 11.29 -5.36
CA TYR A 235 -6.94 11.88 -5.92
C TYR A 235 -7.13 13.28 -5.38
N MET A 236 -7.68 14.16 -6.22
CA MET A 236 -7.89 15.56 -5.86
C MET A 236 -8.87 15.67 -4.70
N GLN A 237 -8.44 16.31 -3.62
CA GLN A 237 -9.29 16.69 -2.50
C GLN A 237 -9.50 18.21 -2.56
N VAL A 238 -10.72 18.66 -2.25
CA VAL A 238 -10.99 20.09 -2.10
C VAL A 238 -10.82 20.44 -0.63
N ALA A 239 -9.79 21.23 -0.35
CA ALA A 239 -9.64 21.83 0.96
C ALA A 239 -10.62 23.01 1.04
N ASN A 240 -11.70 22.85 1.80
CA ASN A 240 -12.65 23.94 2.05
C ASN A 240 -12.00 24.96 3.00
N LYS A 241 -11.17 25.86 2.45
CA LYS A 241 -10.79 27.10 3.12
C LYS A 241 -11.80 28.18 2.75
N PRO A 242 -12.24 29.03 3.70
CA PRO A 242 -13.34 29.97 3.49
C PRO A 242 -13.06 31.09 2.48
N GLN A 243 -11.84 31.22 1.95
CA GLN A 243 -11.44 32.34 1.08
C GLN A 243 -10.81 31.91 -0.26
N GLU A 244 -10.30 30.68 -0.40
CA GLU A 244 -9.72 30.17 -1.65
C GLU A 244 -9.98 28.67 -1.78
N VAL A 245 -10.41 28.23 -2.98
CA VAL A 245 -10.59 26.80 -3.30
C VAL A 245 -9.22 26.21 -3.63
N GLU A 246 -8.45 25.89 -2.59
CA GLU A 246 -7.22 25.13 -2.76
C GLU A 246 -7.56 23.66 -3.04
N ARG A 247 -6.94 23.11 -4.09
CA ARG A 247 -7.04 21.69 -4.41
C ARG A 247 -5.77 20.99 -3.95
N GLU A 248 -5.92 19.90 -3.21
CA GLU A 248 -4.82 19.19 -2.57
C GLU A 248 -4.76 17.74 -3.03
N LEU A 249 -3.56 17.27 -3.37
CA LEU A 249 -3.24 15.86 -3.61
C LEU A 249 -2.32 15.40 -2.48
N VAL A 250 -2.79 14.45 -1.67
CA VAL A 250 -2.06 13.99 -0.48
C VAL A 250 -1.34 12.68 -0.79
N TYR A 251 -0.01 12.65 -0.58
CA TYR A 251 0.83 11.49 -0.89
C TYR A 251 1.46 10.86 0.36
N TYR A 252 2.07 11.62 1.28
CA TYR A 252 2.83 11.10 2.45
C TYR A 252 3.68 9.86 2.14
N GLU A 253 4.55 9.97 1.14
CA GLU A 253 5.30 8.83 0.63
C GLU A 253 6.80 9.08 0.59
N LYS A 254 7.55 8.12 1.12
CA LYS A 254 9.01 8.12 1.16
C LYS A 254 9.58 7.27 0.03
N ILE A 255 10.30 7.91 -0.88
CA ILE A 255 10.91 7.28 -2.05
C ILE A 255 12.43 7.31 -1.86
N GLY A 256 13.03 6.14 -1.68
CA GLY A 256 14.48 5.99 -1.56
C GLY A 256 15.15 5.88 -2.92
N PHE A 257 16.27 6.54 -3.16
CA PHE A 257 17.17 6.37 -4.30
C PHE A 257 18.48 5.75 -3.82
N ASP A 258 18.94 4.73 -4.53
CA ASP A 258 20.17 4.02 -4.18
C ASP A 258 21.39 4.80 -4.70
N LEU A 259 22.26 5.19 -3.78
CA LEU A 259 23.49 5.93 -4.00
C LEU A 259 24.74 5.05 -3.90
N SER A 260 24.59 3.73 -3.71
CA SER A 260 25.68 2.80 -3.37
C SER A 260 26.79 2.62 -4.43
N GLY A 261 26.73 3.30 -5.57
CA GLY A 261 27.76 3.24 -6.63
C GLY A 261 28.54 4.53 -6.87
N VAL A 262 28.01 5.69 -6.48
CA VAL A 262 28.61 7.02 -6.71
C VAL A 262 28.07 7.91 -5.58
N MET A 263 28.94 8.50 -4.75
CA MET A 263 28.53 9.59 -3.87
C MET A 263 27.95 10.67 -4.78
N PRO A 264 26.63 10.90 -4.77
CA PRO A 264 26.03 11.84 -5.69
C PRO A 264 26.64 13.20 -5.38
N ASP A 265 27.02 13.93 -6.43
CA ASP A 265 27.30 15.33 -6.24
C ASP A 265 25.99 15.95 -5.72
N LEU A 266 25.98 16.48 -4.49
CA LEU A 266 24.80 17.10 -3.90
C LEU A 266 24.33 18.33 -4.70
N SER A 267 25.12 18.75 -5.70
CA SER A 267 24.75 19.71 -6.73
C SER A 267 23.68 19.20 -7.71
N GLU A 268 23.40 17.89 -7.72
CA GLU A 268 22.39 17.27 -8.56
C GLU A 268 20.98 17.81 -8.29
N LYS A 269 20.21 17.92 -9.38
CA LYS A 269 18.83 18.39 -9.34
C LYS A 269 17.89 17.21 -9.16
N LEU A 270 16.89 17.42 -8.30
CA LEU A 270 15.70 16.60 -8.23
C LEU A 270 14.67 17.16 -9.22
N HIS A 271 14.16 16.30 -10.10
CA HIS A 271 13.11 16.62 -11.05
C HIS A 271 11.82 15.95 -10.64
N LEU A 272 10.75 16.74 -10.49
CA LEU A 272 9.43 16.28 -10.09
C LEU A 272 8.47 16.55 -11.24
N THR A 273 7.71 15.56 -11.68
CA THR A 273 6.72 15.73 -12.74
C THR A 273 5.38 15.19 -12.30
N LEU A 274 4.39 16.08 -12.25
CA LEU A 274 3.00 15.74 -11.96
C LEU A 274 2.34 15.20 -13.23
N VAL A 275 1.80 13.98 -13.14
CA VAL A 275 1.14 13.28 -14.24
C VAL A 275 -0.26 12.90 -13.83
N GLN A 276 -1.24 13.21 -14.68
CA GLN A 276 -2.60 12.72 -14.57
C GLN A 276 -2.77 11.47 -15.44
N PHE A 277 -3.39 10.43 -14.90
CA PHE A 277 -3.68 9.19 -15.62
C PHE A 277 -5.17 9.15 -16.03
N GLY A 278 -5.47 8.62 -17.23
CA GLY A 278 -6.85 8.37 -17.67
C GLY A 278 -7.43 9.39 -18.67
N LYS A 279 -6.67 9.78 -19.69
CA LYS A 279 -7.15 10.62 -20.80
C LYS A 279 -7.62 9.76 -21.99
N GLY A 280 -8.81 9.15 -21.85
CA GLY A 280 -9.53 8.50 -22.95
C GLY A 280 -11.03 8.75 -22.80
N LEU A 281 -11.62 9.51 -23.73
CA LEU A 281 -13.02 10.01 -23.69
C LEU A 281 -14.12 8.91 -23.66
N SER A 282 -13.77 7.63 -23.66
CA SER A 282 -14.74 6.52 -23.65
C SER A 282 -14.29 5.28 -22.88
N THR A 283 -13.04 5.22 -22.42
CA THR A 283 -12.48 4.05 -21.72
C THR A 283 -11.51 4.50 -20.63
N TRP A 284 -11.64 3.89 -19.45
CA TRP A 284 -10.68 4.05 -18.35
C TRP A 284 -9.36 3.37 -18.71
N ASP A 285 -8.62 3.99 -19.62
CA ASP A 285 -7.33 3.48 -20.04
C ASP A 285 -6.24 4.08 -19.14
N PHE A 286 -5.82 3.32 -18.14
CA PHE A 286 -4.70 3.66 -17.25
C PHE A 286 -3.36 3.78 -17.99
N THR A 287 -3.28 3.44 -19.29
CA THR A 287 -2.08 3.66 -20.11
C THR A 287 -1.94 5.10 -20.57
N THR A 288 -3.05 5.84 -20.68
CA THR A 288 -3.03 7.24 -21.12
C THR A 288 -2.51 8.15 -20.00
N ARG A 289 -1.38 8.82 -20.27
CA ARG A 289 -0.72 9.74 -19.34
C ARG A 289 -0.77 11.15 -19.90
N ALA A 290 -1.14 12.11 -19.07
CA ALA A 290 -1.09 13.54 -19.40
C ALA A 290 -0.11 14.23 -18.45
N HIS A 291 0.92 14.85 -19.02
CA HIS A 291 1.79 15.77 -18.29
C HIS A 291 0.95 16.97 -17.81
N VAL A 292 1.15 17.37 -16.56
CA VAL A 292 0.44 18.50 -15.94
C VAL A 292 1.41 19.64 -15.66
N ALA A 293 2.50 19.33 -14.94
CA ALA A 293 3.51 20.30 -14.57
C ALA A 293 4.82 19.62 -14.16
N SER A 294 5.89 20.39 -14.16
CA SER A 294 7.19 19.98 -13.68
C SER A 294 7.73 20.97 -12.64
N ALA A 295 8.48 20.45 -11.68
CA ALA A 295 9.22 21.20 -10.68
C ALA A 295 10.66 20.68 -10.67
N SER A 296 11.61 21.55 -10.32
CA SER A 296 12.99 21.13 -10.09
C SER A 296 13.60 21.89 -8.93
N CYS A 297 14.37 21.19 -8.09
CA CYS A 297 15.12 21.79 -7.00
C CYS A 297 16.49 21.13 -6.86
N LYS A 298 17.46 21.81 -6.26
CA LYS A 298 18.74 21.20 -5.90
C LYS A 298 18.60 20.49 -4.55
N VAL A 299 19.20 19.31 -4.42
CA VAL A 299 19.12 18.54 -3.16
C VAL A 299 19.71 19.32 -1.99
N GLN A 300 20.88 19.95 -2.18
CA GLN A 300 21.51 20.80 -1.16
C GLN A 300 20.60 21.89 -0.58
N ASP A 301 19.69 22.46 -1.38
CA ASP A 301 18.84 23.57 -0.94
C ASP A 301 17.69 23.08 -0.04
N MET A 302 17.37 21.78 -0.09
CA MET A 302 16.25 21.16 0.62
C MET A 302 16.65 20.47 1.93
N VAL A 303 17.92 20.10 2.09
CA VAL A 303 18.42 19.35 3.27
C VAL A 303 18.46 20.17 4.55
N VAL A 304 18.51 21.49 4.44
CA VAL A 304 18.85 22.39 5.56
C VAL A 304 17.63 22.81 6.39
N ASP A 305 16.40 22.48 5.96
CA ASP A 305 15.18 23.05 6.56
C ASP A 305 14.39 22.01 7.38
N PRO A 306 13.99 22.33 8.63
CA PRO A 306 13.11 21.48 9.43
C PRO A 306 11.67 21.41 8.91
N HIS A 307 11.30 22.27 7.96
CA HIS A 307 9.97 22.32 7.38
C HIS A 307 9.96 21.95 5.90
N PRO A 308 8.90 21.27 5.42
CA PRO A 308 8.74 20.95 4.01
C PRO A 308 8.80 22.20 3.17
N LYS A 309 9.81 22.27 2.30
CA LYS A 309 9.95 23.37 1.37
C LYS A 309 8.97 23.16 0.22
N PRO A 310 8.12 24.16 -0.08
CA PRO A 310 7.31 24.13 -1.28
C PRO A 310 8.21 24.32 -2.50
N VAL A 311 8.07 23.44 -3.49
CA VAL A 311 8.73 23.54 -4.80
C VAL A 311 7.67 23.93 -5.83
N GLU A 312 7.90 25.02 -6.55
CA GLU A 312 6.99 25.55 -7.57
C GLU A 312 6.78 24.54 -8.70
N LEU A 313 5.51 24.19 -8.95
CA LEU A 313 5.09 23.44 -10.12
C LEU A 313 4.81 24.39 -11.28
N LEU A 314 5.59 24.25 -12.34
CA LEU A 314 5.47 25.02 -13.57
C LEU A 314 4.75 24.20 -14.64
N ALA A 315 3.69 24.76 -15.22
CA ALA A 315 3.08 24.21 -16.43
C ALA A 315 3.97 24.42 -17.66
N GLU A 316 3.55 23.89 -18.82
CA GLU A 316 4.30 24.04 -20.08
C GLU A 316 4.50 25.51 -20.51
N ASP A 317 3.61 26.41 -20.09
CA ASP A 317 3.68 27.85 -20.32
C ASP A 317 4.55 28.61 -19.29
N ASN A 318 5.27 27.88 -18.44
CA ASN A 318 6.02 28.40 -17.29
C ASN A 318 5.17 29.14 -16.25
N SER A 319 3.84 29.01 -16.27
CA SER A 319 3.00 29.54 -15.20
C SER A 319 3.06 28.64 -13.97
N VAL A 320 3.08 29.25 -12.78
CA VAL A 320 3.01 28.51 -11.51
C VAL A 320 1.57 28.04 -11.32
N ILE A 321 1.37 26.72 -11.35
CA ILE A 321 0.03 26.12 -11.14
C ILE A 321 -0.17 25.61 -9.71
N GLY A 322 0.92 25.50 -8.93
CA GLY A 322 0.88 24.94 -7.59
C GLY A 322 2.27 24.76 -6.96
N PHE A 323 2.31 24.03 -5.85
CA PHE A 323 3.53 23.66 -5.15
C PHE A 323 3.52 22.18 -4.79
N VAL A 324 4.66 21.50 -4.92
CA VAL A 324 4.93 20.20 -4.29
C VAL A 324 5.62 20.43 -2.96
N HIS A 325 5.12 19.84 -1.89
CA HIS A 325 5.73 19.90 -0.55
C HIS A 325 6.60 18.66 -0.36
N VAL A 326 7.91 18.84 -0.43
CA VAL A 326 8.89 17.74 -0.40
C VAL A 326 9.89 17.96 0.73
N ASP A 327 10.19 16.88 1.47
CA ASP A 327 11.36 16.80 2.33
C ASP A 327 12.41 15.89 1.70
N ILE A 328 13.70 16.19 1.92
CA ILE A 328 14.79 15.36 1.44
C ILE A 328 15.70 14.97 2.61
N PHE A 329 15.95 13.67 2.72
CA PHE A 329 16.82 13.07 3.72
C PHE A 329 18.04 12.48 3.03
N VAL A 330 19.21 13.03 3.34
CA VAL A 330 20.50 12.60 2.80
C VAL A 330 21.16 11.65 3.82
N PRO A 331 21.87 10.60 3.37
CA PRO A 331 22.58 9.70 4.28
C PRO A 331 23.69 10.46 5.03
N GLU A 332 24.05 10.02 6.23
CA GLU A 332 25.28 10.50 6.87
C GLU A 332 26.48 10.08 6.00
N GLY A 333 27.28 11.07 5.61
CA GLY A 333 28.51 10.89 4.83
C GLY A 333 29.73 10.63 5.71
#